data_AF-X0TQF2-F1
#
_entry.id   AF-X0TQF2-F1
#
_cell.length_a   1.000
_cell.length_b   1.000
_cell.length_c   1.000
_cell.angle_alpha   90.00
_cell.angle_beta   90.00
_cell.angle_gamma   90.00
#
_symmetry.space_group_name_H-M   'P 1'
#
loop_
_entity.id
_entity.type
_entity.pdbx_description
1 polymer ?
#
loop_
_entity_poly.entity_id
_entity_poly.type
_entity_poly.pdbx_seq_one_letter_code
_entity_poly.pdbx_strand_id
1 'polypeptide(L)' 'IVGPDRARRRGLDADALPEFYRQRNLLRTRVRARHVGNAVVFFASNATPTTGATLPVDGGLPEAFPR' A
#
# COMPACT_ATOMS: atom_id res chain seq x y z
N ILE A 1 12.50 3.12 -6.06
CA ILE A 1 11.72 3.44 -7.28
C ILE A 1 10.96 2.19 -7.71
N VAL A 2 9.62 2.26 -7.80
CA VAL A 2 8.77 1.20 -8.39
C VAL A 2 8.86 1.36 -9.91
N GLY A 3 9.12 0.28 -10.65
CA GLY A 3 9.32 0.38 -12.10
C GLY A 3 9.94 -0.86 -12.75
N PRO A 4 10.23 -0.80 -14.07
CA PRO A 4 10.71 -1.93 -14.88
C PRO A 4 11.97 -2.61 -14.32
N ASP A 5 12.87 -1.83 -13.71
CA ASP A 5 14.10 -2.36 -13.10
C ASP A 5 13.82 -3.32 -11.94
N ARG A 6 12.75 -3.08 -11.18
CA ARG A 6 12.37 -3.95 -10.06
C ARG A 6 11.63 -5.21 -10.54
N ALA A 7 10.89 -5.11 -11.64
CA ALA A 7 10.28 -6.26 -12.31
C ALA A 7 11.38 -7.20 -12.83
N ARG A 8 12.38 -6.66 -13.56
CA ARG A 8 13.55 -7.41 -14.04
C ARG A 8 14.30 -8.14 -12.93
N ARG A 9 14.57 -7.47 -11.80
CA ARG A 9 15.23 -8.11 -10.63
C ARG A 9 14.46 -9.29 -10.03
N ARG A 10 13.17 -9.41 -10.33
CA ARG A 10 12.30 -10.51 -9.87
C ARG A 10 11.96 -11.50 -10.97
N GLY A 11 12.54 -11.37 -12.16
CA GLY A 11 12.18 -12.20 -13.31
C GLY A 11 10.74 -11.98 -13.79
N LEU A 12 10.15 -10.82 -13.50
CA LEU A 12 8.80 -10.46 -13.89
C LEU A 12 8.83 -9.51 -15.08
N ASP A 13 7.83 -9.63 -15.95
CA ASP A 13 7.51 -8.58 -16.91
C ASP A 13 7.05 -7.32 -16.17
N ALA A 14 7.34 -6.14 -16.72
CA ALA A 14 6.97 -4.85 -16.14
C ALA A 14 5.45 -4.74 -15.96
N ASP A 15 4.69 -5.27 -16.92
CA ASP A 15 3.22 -5.26 -16.91
C ASP A 15 2.61 -6.25 -15.91
N ALA A 16 3.36 -7.28 -15.52
CA ALA A 16 2.96 -8.22 -14.48
C ALA A 16 3.19 -7.68 -13.06
N LEU A 17 4.01 -6.63 -12.91
CA LEU A 17 4.39 -6.08 -11.60
C LEU A 17 3.20 -5.62 -10.74
N PRO A 18 2.17 -4.91 -11.29
CA PRO A 18 1.01 -4.50 -10.52
C PRO A 18 0.20 -5.69 -9.98
N GLU A 19 0.07 -6.75 -10.77
CA GLU A 19 -0.66 -7.95 -10.37
C GLU A 19 0.11 -8.73 -9.31
N PHE A 20 1.43 -8.86 -9.48
CA PHE A 20 2.32 -9.41 -8.46
C PHE A 20 2.15 -8.70 -7.09
N TYR A 21 2.11 -7.37 -7.08
CA TYR A 21 1.90 -6.62 -5.84
C TYR A 21 0.50 -6.80 -5.25
N ARG A 22 -0.52 -6.92 -6.10
CA ARG A 22 -1.89 -7.19 -5.65
C ARG A 22 -1.97 -8.54 -4.93
N GLN A 23 -1.33 -9.58 -5.46
CA GLN A 23 -1.36 -10.91 -4.87
C GLN A 23 -0.63 -11.03 -3.53
N ARG A 24 0.28 -10.09 -3.22
CA ARG A 24 1.04 -10.09 -1.97
C ARG A 24 0.28 -9.55 -0.77
N ASN A 25 -0.72 -8.71 -0.99
CA ASN A 25 -1.50 -8.15 0.11
C ASN A 25 -2.69 -9.06 0.44
N LEU A 26 -3.04 -9.18 1.72
CA LEU A 26 -4.05 -10.12 2.21
C LEU A 26 -5.42 -9.89 1.58
N LEU A 27 -5.77 -8.63 1.29
CA LEU A 27 -7.05 -8.28 0.66
C LEU A 27 -7.09 -8.54 -0.85
N ARG A 28 -5.97 -8.94 -1.45
CA ARG A 28 -5.79 -9.10 -2.91
C ARG A 28 -6.34 -7.92 -3.71
N THR A 29 -6.16 -6.71 -3.18
CA THR A 29 -6.77 -5.50 -3.72
C THR A 29 -5.75 -4.55 -4.32
N ARG A 30 -6.18 -3.76 -5.31
CA ARG A 30 -5.33 -2.73 -5.90
C ARG A 30 -5.36 -1.48 -5.04
N VAL A 31 -4.23 -1.17 -4.41
CA VAL A 31 -4.03 0.09 -3.70
C VAL A 31 -3.73 1.20 -4.70
N ARG A 32 -4.40 2.34 -4.58
CA ARG A 32 -4.28 3.51 -5.46
C ARG A 32 -4.02 4.76 -4.62
N ALA A 33 -3.49 5.82 -5.25
CA ALA A 33 -3.18 7.09 -4.59
C ALA A 33 -4.38 7.67 -3.82
N ARG A 34 -5.60 7.55 -4.35
CA ARG A 34 -6.83 7.98 -3.67
C ARG A 34 -7.06 7.31 -2.30
N HIS A 35 -6.61 6.07 -2.11
CA HIS A 35 -6.80 5.38 -0.82
C HIS A 35 -5.90 6.00 0.24
N VAL A 36 -4.69 6.42 -0.14
CA VAL A 36 -3.79 7.20 0.72
C VAL A 36 -4.40 8.57 1.01
N GLY A 37 -4.96 9.23 0.00
CA GLY A 37 -5.68 10.49 0.17
C GLY A 37 -6.83 10.40 1.19
N ASN A 38 -7.63 9.34 1.13
CA ASN A 38 -8.69 9.11 2.11
C ASN A 38 -8.16 8.93 3.54
N ALA A 39 -7.02 8.25 3.72
CA ALA A 39 -6.37 8.11 5.03
C ALA A 39 -5.85 9.45 5.58
N VAL A 40 -5.32 10.32 4.70
CA VAL A 40 -4.94 11.69 5.08
C VAL A 40 -6.16 12.47 5.56
N VAL A 41 -7.27 12.42 4.81
CA VAL A 41 -8.53 13.09 5.19
C VAL A 41 -9.05 12.55 6.52
N PHE A 42 -8.97 11.24 6.76
CA PHE A 42 -9.37 10.64 8.05
C PHE A 42 -8.62 11.23 9.24
N PHE A 43 -7.28 11.40 9.15
CA PHE A 43 -6.54 12.07 10.22
C PHE A 43 -6.85 13.56 10.31
N ALA A 44 -6.94 14.24 9.17
CA ALA A 44 -7.21 15.68 9.11
C ALA A 44 -8.61 16.07 9.58
N SER A 45 -9.58 15.15 9.57
CA SER A 45 -10.94 15.43 10.02
C SER A 45 -11.07 15.56 11.54
N ASN A 46 -10.02 15.28 12.32
CA ASN A 46 -9.97 15.42 13.78
C ASN A 46 -11.17 14.75 14.50
N ALA A 47 -11.64 13.61 13.97
CA ALA A 47 -12.80 12.91 14.53
C ALA A 47 -12.53 12.30 15.92
N THR A 48 -11.26 12.12 16.26
CA THR A 48 -10.78 11.58 17.54
C THR A 48 -9.53 12.34 17.97
N PRO A 49 -9.20 12.41 19.28
CA PRO A 49 -7.95 13.01 19.77
C PRO A 49 -6.75 12.07 19.52
N THR A 50 -6.44 11.80 18.26
CA THR A 50 -5.42 10.82 17.85
C THR A 50 -4.09 11.50 17.51
N THR A 51 -3.00 10.97 18.07
CA THR A 51 -1.62 11.36 17.74
C THR A 51 -0.69 10.14 17.83
N GLY A 52 0.47 10.20 17.17
CA GLY A 52 1.48 9.12 17.17
C GLY A 52 1.07 7.82 16.49
N ALA A 53 -0.13 7.74 15.90
CA ALA A 53 -0.65 6.55 15.27
C ALA A 53 -0.18 6.39 13.82
N THR A 54 -0.04 5.14 13.38
CA THR A 54 0.18 4.79 11.96
C THR A 54 -1.04 4.04 11.43
N LEU A 55 -1.55 4.45 10.27
CA LEU A 55 -2.63 3.75 9.56
C LEU A 55 -2.09 3.14 8.25
N PRO A 56 -1.86 1.81 8.19
CA PRO A 56 -1.42 1.15 6.97
C PRO A 56 -2.45 1.24 5.85
N VAL A 57 -1.99 1.61 4.64
CA VAL A 57 -2.81 1.68 3.42
C VAL A 57 -2.16 0.84 2.32
N ASP A 58 -2.10 -0.47 2.53
CA ASP A 58 -1.31 -1.39 1.70
C ASP A 58 -2.08 -2.67 1.29
N GLY A 59 -3.35 -2.79 1.69
CA GLY A 59 -4.15 -3.98 1.47
C GLY A 59 -3.81 -5.13 2.43
N GLY A 60 -3.06 -4.85 3.49
CA GLY A 60 -2.60 -5.81 4.48
C GLY A 60 -1.36 -6.55 4.01
N LEU A 61 -0.20 -5.88 3.90
CA LEU A 61 1.07 -6.56 3.66
C LEU A 61 1.64 -7.05 5.00
N PRO A 62 1.70 -8.37 5.30
CA PRO A 62 2.05 -8.87 6.63
C PRO A 62 3.42 -8.38 7.14
N GLU A 63 4.36 -8.21 6.21
CA GLU A 63 5.72 -7.76 6.47
C GLU A 63 5.81 -6.28 6.90
N ALA A 64 4.73 -5.51 6.69
CA ALA A 64 4.66 -4.07 6.96
C ALA A 64 3.70 -3.72 8.12
N PHE A 65 3.21 -4.71 8.88
CA PHE A 65 2.35 -4.45 10.02
C PHE A 65 3.10 -3.67 11.10
N PRO A 66 2.56 -2.52 11.57
CA PRO A 66 3.11 -1.81 12.72
C PRO A 66 3.19 -2.72 13.94
N ARG A 67 4.25 -2.56 14.73
CA ARG A 67 4.46 -3.26 16.01
C ARG A 67 4.41 -2.28 17.17
#